data_AF-A0A3D3LGY0-F1
#
_entry.id   AF-A0A3D3LGY0-F1
#
_cell.length_a   1.000
_cell.length_b   1.000
_cell.length_c   1.000
_cell.angle_alpha   90.00
_cell.angle_beta   90.00
_cell.angle_gamma   90.00
#
_symmetry.space_group_name_H-M   'P 1'
#
loop_
_entity.id
_entity.type
_entity.pdbx_description
1 polymer ?
#
loop_
_entity_poly.entity_id
_entity_poly.type
_entity_poly.pdbx_seq_one_letter_code
_entity_poly.pdbx_strand_id
1 'polypeptide(L)'
;MNPRAPCLLACIVTSILIAQRPGGPPGAGGPPMRQHRAKEAAALTLVPATEKPPGENEVRILRRGPSLDITSNALPDHLVGRFPNRGNPHHIEAQRYDFRLPADPQPAAQTTWLHTQPAGERGPPNMPFGIALNGVLFDPGTAEFWQGDRALGWNYEALGGAVPLGLDASHAHVQPGGVYHYHGLPTLLMDQLGLAADQHSPLIGWAADGFPIYALRGYKDPQDPASGMKTLRSSYDLKPGERPRPPKGPGGPHDGAFVQDYVFIAGHGDLDECNGRFCVTPDFPRGVYAYFLTAEWPVIPRAFRGTPVVLRGAGGPGGPGRGKGSRPR
;
A
#
# COMPACT_ATOMS: atom_id res chain seq x y z
N MET A 1 -63.41 73.26 -18.31
CA MET A 1 -63.27 73.41 -16.85
C MET A 1 -62.26 72.37 -16.37
N ASN A 2 -61.38 72.79 -15.46
CA ASN A 2 -60.08 72.22 -15.09
C ASN A 2 -59.97 70.70 -14.82
N PRO A 3 -58.80 70.09 -15.11
CA PRO A 3 -58.36 68.85 -14.50
C PRO A 3 -57.61 69.14 -13.17
N ARG A 4 -57.72 68.25 -12.18
CA ARG A 4 -56.83 68.18 -11.01
C ARG A 4 -56.42 66.73 -10.76
N ALA A 5 -55.11 66.52 -10.73
CA ALA A 5 -54.44 65.26 -10.42
C ALA A 5 -54.57 64.88 -8.94
N PRO A 6 -54.39 63.58 -8.61
CA PRO A 6 -53.81 63.21 -7.33
C PRO A 6 -52.55 62.35 -7.46
N CYS A 7 -51.65 62.62 -6.53
CA CYS A 7 -50.36 61.99 -6.25
C CYS A 7 -50.37 60.46 -6.23
N LEU A 8 -49.38 59.87 -6.90
CA LEU A 8 -48.94 58.49 -6.64
C LEU A 8 -47.96 58.53 -5.45
N LEU A 9 -48.29 57.83 -4.35
CA LEU A 9 -47.36 57.56 -3.26
C LEU A 9 -46.53 56.33 -3.64
N ALA A 10 -45.26 56.54 -3.95
CA ALA A 10 -44.30 55.46 -4.21
C ALA A 10 -43.79 54.89 -2.88
N CYS A 11 -44.16 53.65 -2.56
CA CYS A 11 -43.44 52.85 -1.56
C CYS A 11 -42.16 52.29 -2.22
N ILE A 12 -41.02 52.85 -1.84
CA ILE A 12 -39.69 52.33 -2.18
C ILE A 12 -39.46 51.07 -1.33
N VAL A 13 -39.53 49.89 -1.94
CA VAL A 13 -38.93 48.67 -1.39
C VAL A 13 -37.53 48.55 -2.00
N THR A 14 -36.50 48.88 -1.22
CA THR A 14 -35.11 48.69 -1.62
C THR A 14 -34.78 47.20 -1.54
N SER A 15 -34.96 46.48 -2.65
CA SER A 15 -34.38 45.14 -2.83
C SER A 15 -32.87 45.29 -2.99
N ILE A 16 -32.12 44.95 -1.94
CA ILE A 16 -30.66 44.80 -2.04
C ILE A 16 -30.41 43.50 -2.81
N LEU A 17 -30.16 43.61 -4.13
CA LEU A 17 -29.48 42.57 -4.88
C LEU A 17 -28.02 42.51 -4.40
N ILE A 18 -27.72 41.54 -3.53
CA ILE A 18 -26.33 41.12 -3.35
C ILE A 18 -25.95 40.36 -4.62
N ALA A 19 -25.18 41.01 -5.48
CA ALA A 19 -24.52 40.38 -6.60
C ALA A 19 -23.65 39.22 -6.07
N GLN A 20 -24.07 37.99 -6.33
CA GLN A 20 -23.23 36.81 -6.12
C GLN A 20 -22.02 36.94 -7.04
N ARG A 21 -20.85 37.20 -6.46
CA ARG A 21 -19.58 37.05 -7.16
C ARG A 21 -19.44 35.59 -7.57
N PRO A 22 -18.99 35.28 -8.81
CA PRO A 22 -18.70 33.91 -9.19
C PRO A 22 -17.67 33.33 -8.22
N GLY A 23 -18.00 32.16 -7.68
CA GLY A 23 -17.16 31.45 -6.72
C GLY A 23 -15.76 31.25 -7.27
N GLY A 24 -14.77 31.76 -6.54
CA GLY A 24 -13.37 31.42 -6.78
C GLY A 24 -13.16 29.90 -6.63
N PRO A 25 -12.14 29.34 -7.29
CA PRO A 25 -11.91 27.89 -7.27
C PRO A 25 -11.61 27.42 -5.84
N PRO A 26 -12.11 26.25 -5.43
CA PRO A 26 -11.79 25.68 -4.12
C PRO A 26 -10.29 25.33 -4.09
N GLY A 27 -9.52 26.17 -3.41
CA GLY A 27 -8.13 25.92 -3.10
C GLY A 27 -7.99 24.91 -1.96
N ALA A 28 -7.52 23.71 -2.30
CA ALA A 28 -6.65 22.88 -1.45
C ALA A 28 -6.00 21.79 -2.34
N GLY A 29 -5.34 22.21 -3.42
CA GLY A 29 -4.53 21.28 -4.21
C GLY A 29 -3.29 20.91 -3.42
N GLY A 30 -3.16 19.64 -3.05
CA GLY A 30 -1.85 19.10 -2.69
C GLY A 30 -0.83 19.31 -3.82
N PRO A 31 0.46 19.06 -3.58
CA PRO A 31 1.45 19.13 -4.64
C PRO A 31 0.98 18.32 -5.87
N PRO A 32 1.21 18.83 -7.10
CA PRO A 32 0.78 18.15 -8.30
C PRO A 32 1.40 16.75 -8.34
N MET A 33 0.61 15.75 -8.73
CA MET A 33 1.12 14.39 -8.85
C MET A 33 2.25 14.34 -9.88
N ARG A 34 3.25 13.51 -9.63
CA ARG A 34 4.26 13.18 -10.64
C ARG A 34 3.57 12.58 -11.86
N GLN A 35 3.97 13.05 -13.04
CA GLN A 35 3.43 12.56 -14.30
C GLN A 35 4.43 11.60 -14.94
N HIS A 36 4.02 10.35 -15.12
CA HIS A 36 4.82 9.33 -15.78
C HIS A 36 4.16 8.90 -17.09
N ARG A 37 4.94 8.77 -18.16
CA ARG A 37 4.45 8.35 -19.49
C ARG A 37 5.01 7.00 -19.95
N ALA A 38 5.79 6.32 -19.11
CA ALA A 38 6.27 4.97 -19.37
C ALA A 38 5.06 4.03 -19.58
N LYS A 39 5.22 3.04 -20.46
CA LYS A 39 4.14 2.10 -20.80
C LYS A 39 4.59 0.65 -20.72
N GLU A 40 5.89 0.42 -20.57
CA GLU A 40 6.47 -0.91 -20.67
C GLU A 40 7.15 -1.25 -19.36
N ALA A 41 7.00 -2.51 -18.95
CA ALA A 41 7.73 -3.05 -17.83
C ALA A 41 9.23 -3.07 -18.16
N ALA A 42 10.05 -3.00 -17.13
CA ALA A 42 11.50 -3.05 -17.29
C ALA A 42 12.12 -3.87 -16.17
N ALA A 43 13.31 -4.40 -16.42
CA ALA A 43 14.08 -5.06 -15.39
C ALA A 43 14.37 -4.09 -14.23
N LEU A 44 14.17 -4.54 -13.00
CA LEU A 44 14.52 -3.78 -11.82
C LEU A 44 16.03 -3.65 -11.70
N THR A 45 16.50 -2.45 -11.40
CA THR A 45 17.87 -2.20 -10.97
C THR A 45 17.85 -1.86 -9.49
N LEU A 46 18.14 -2.85 -8.65
CA LEU A 46 18.16 -2.67 -7.20
C LEU A 46 19.46 -2.00 -6.75
N VAL A 47 19.36 -1.07 -5.81
CA VAL A 47 20.51 -0.46 -5.14
C VAL A 47 21.07 -1.47 -4.13
N PRO A 48 22.37 -1.82 -4.17
CA PRO A 48 22.97 -2.69 -3.18
C PRO A 48 22.76 -2.15 -1.75
N ALA A 49 22.42 -3.04 -0.83
CA ALA A 49 22.26 -2.69 0.58
C ALA A 49 23.61 -2.74 1.30
N THR A 50 24.27 -1.59 1.41
CA THR A 50 25.61 -1.46 1.99
C THR A 50 25.68 -0.49 3.15
N GLU A 51 24.62 0.27 3.40
CA GLU A 51 24.60 1.31 4.42
C GLU A 51 23.91 0.82 5.69
N LYS A 52 24.34 1.35 6.83
CA LYS A 52 23.61 1.16 8.09
C LYS A 52 22.41 2.10 8.14
N PRO A 53 21.28 1.67 8.71
CA PRO A 53 20.17 2.58 9.05
C PRO A 53 20.63 3.74 9.95
N PRO A 54 19.93 4.89 9.97
CA PRO A 54 20.33 6.09 10.71
C PRO A 54 20.20 5.96 12.24
N GLY A 55 19.78 4.80 12.74
CA GLY A 55 19.61 4.48 14.15
C GLY A 55 19.32 3.00 14.34
N GLU A 56 19.28 2.56 15.60
CA GLU A 56 18.97 1.17 15.95
C GLU A 56 17.49 0.86 15.71
N ASN A 57 17.20 -0.38 15.35
CA ASN A 57 15.83 -0.87 15.26
C ASN A 57 15.19 -0.93 16.65
N GLU A 58 13.96 -0.43 16.76
CA GLU A 58 13.12 -0.60 17.94
C GLU A 58 11.75 -1.11 17.51
N VAL A 59 11.44 -2.35 17.87
CA VAL A 59 10.14 -2.96 17.65
C VAL A 59 9.71 -3.77 18.87
N ARG A 60 8.43 -3.72 19.19
CA ARG A 60 7.83 -4.53 20.24
C ARG A 60 6.47 -5.02 19.74
N ILE A 61 6.30 -6.33 19.70
CA ILE A 61 5.04 -7.01 19.35
C ILE A 61 4.63 -7.84 20.55
N LEU A 62 3.51 -7.50 21.18
CA LEU A 62 3.02 -8.22 22.36
C LEU A 62 1.57 -8.63 22.20
N ARG A 63 1.28 -9.90 22.48
CA ARG A 63 -0.09 -10.34 22.68
C ARG A 63 -0.62 -9.85 24.04
N ARG A 64 -1.77 -9.18 24.04
CA ARG A 64 -2.52 -8.73 25.22
C ARG A 64 -3.98 -9.10 25.07
N GLY A 65 -4.35 -10.28 25.55
CA GLY A 65 -5.71 -10.80 25.40
C GLY A 65 -6.09 -10.91 23.91
N PRO A 66 -7.13 -10.18 23.43
CA PRO A 66 -7.60 -10.27 22.06
C PRO A 66 -6.74 -9.49 21.05
N SER A 67 -5.67 -8.81 21.47
CA SER A 67 -4.87 -7.96 20.58
C SER A 67 -3.38 -8.31 20.52
N LEU A 68 -2.77 -8.00 19.37
CA LEU A 68 -1.34 -7.83 19.20
C LEU A 68 -1.05 -6.32 19.23
N ASP A 69 -0.50 -5.85 20.34
CA ASP A 69 -0.07 -4.47 20.53
C ASP A 69 1.35 -4.33 19.94
N ILE A 70 1.52 -3.42 18.97
CA ILE A 70 2.75 -3.25 18.21
C ILE A 70 3.23 -1.80 18.32
N THR A 71 4.45 -1.60 18.82
CA THR A 71 5.17 -0.32 18.73
C THR A 71 6.42 -0.48 17.90
N SER A 72 6.73 0.50 17.04
CA SER A 72 7.90 0.44 16.16
C SER A 72 8.44 1.83 15.83
N ASN A 73 9.76 1.96 15.72
CA ASN A 73 10.41 3.13 15.14
C ASN A 73 10.57 3.06 13.60
N ALA A 74 10.13 1.97 12.98
CA ALA A 74 10.14 1.71 11.54
C ALA A 74 11.52 1.73 10.86
N LEU A 75 12.62 1.68 11.64
CA LEU A 75 13.96 1.49 11.08
C LEU A 75 14.18 -0.01 10.87
N PRO A 76 14.75 -0.47 9.74
CA PRO A 76 15.12 -1.87 9.60
C PRO A 76 16.30 -2.24 10.52
N ASP A 77 16.44 -3.52 10.82
CA ASP A 77 17.55 -4.14 11.56
C ASP A 77 18.58 -4.82 10.63
N HIS A 78 18.50 -4.54 9.32
CA HIS A 78 19.44 -5.00 8.30
C HIS A 78 20.05 -3.81 7.54
N LEU A 79 21.08 -4.07 6.73
CA LEU A 79 21.66 -3.06 5.85
C LEU A 79 20.62 -2.55 4.84
N VAL A 80 20.74 -1.29 4.45
CA VAL A 80 19.84 -0.64 3.49
C VAL A 80 20.63 -0.12 2.30
N GLY A 81 19.92 0.16 1.21
CA GLY A 81 20.48 0.93 0.11
C GLY A 81 20.92 2.33 0.56
N ARG A 82 21.78 2.98 -0.22
CA ARG A 82 22.05 4.40 -0.02
C ARG A 82 20.79 5.20 -0.31
N PHE A 83 20.32 5.98 0.66
CA PHE A 83 19.19 6.91 0.52
C PHE A 83 19.61 8.31 1.00
N PRO A 84 19.48 9.36 0.17
CA PRO A 84 18.89 9.37 -1.17
C PRO A 84 19.78 8.68 -2.22
N ASN A 85 19.14 8.24 -3.30
CA ASN A 85 19.77 7.73 -4.52
C ASN A 85 19.11 8.32 -5.78
N ARG A 86 19.58 7.93 -6.95
CA ARG A 86 19.10 8.45 -8.25
C ARG A 86 17.59 8.30 -8.46
N GLY A 87 16.99 7.24 -7.93
CA GLY A 87 15.55 6.97 -8.05
C GLY A 87 14.71 7.44 -6.85
N ASN A 88 15.36 7.82 -5.74
CA ASN A 88 14.68 8.20 -4.51
C ASN A 88 15.40 9.36 -3.80
N PRO A 89 14.79 10.56 -3.71
CA PRO A 89 15.43 11.73 -3.11
C PRO A 89 15.29 11.84 -1.59
N HIS A 90 14.71 10.84 -0.91
CA HIS A 90 14.40 10.91 0.51
C HIS A 90 15.45 10.20 1.37
N HIS A 91 15.63 10.69 2.60
CA HIS A 91 16.45 10.07 3.64
C HIS A 91 15.59 9.23 4.57
N ILE A 92 16.10 8.11 5.08
CA ILE A 92 15.42 7.32 6.11
C ILE A 92 15.34 8.14 7.40
N GLU A 93 14.18 8.14 8.05
CA GLU A 93 13.95 8.76 9.35
C GLU A 93 13.13 7.81 10.23
N ALA A 94 13.42 7.80 11.54
CA ALA A 94 12.64 7.06 12.51
C ALA A 94 11.20 7.57 12.55
N GLN A 95 10.26 6.64 12.66
CA GLN A 95 8.83 6.90 12.78
C GLN A 95 8.36 6.59 14.20
N ARG A 96 7.07 6.80 14.47
CA ARG A 96 6.45 6.35 15.72
C ARG A 96 5.16 5.61 15.40
N TYR A 97 5.22 4.29 15.42
CA TYR A 97 4.06 3.42 15.24
C TYR A 97 3.56 2.88 16.58
N ASP A 98 2.23 2.82 16.68
CA ASP A 98 1.49 2.29 17.82
C ASP A 98 0.18 1.72 17.25
N PHE A 99 0.17 0.41 17.03
CA PHE A 99 -0.92 -0.31 16.40
C PHE A 99 -1.49 -1.37 17.34
N ARG A 100 -2.76 -1.70 17.09
CA ARG A 100 -3.42 -2.83 17.72
C ARG A 100 -4.05 -3.70 16.64
N LEU A 101 -3.49 -4.87 16.40
CA LEU A 101 -4.05 -5.86 15.48
C LEU A 101 -4.90 -6.88 16.25
N PRO A 102 -5.88 -7.54 15.62
CA PRO A 102 -6.52 -8.72 16.20
C PRO A 102 -5.50 -9.82 16.46
N ALA A 103 -5.48 -10.41 17.66
CA ALA A 103 -4.62 -11.57 17.94
C ALA A 103 -5.19 -12.90 17.46
N ASP A 104 -6.51 -12.95 17.26
CA ASP A 104 -7.26 -14.13 16.82
C ASP A 104 -8.17 -13.73 15.63
N PRO A 105 -7.57 -13.35 14.48
CA PRO A 105 -8.29 -12.83 13.33
C PRO A 105 -9.28 -13.84 12.76
N GLN A 106 -10.40 -13.34 12.24
CA GLN A 106 -11.44 -14.15 11.60
C GLN A 106 -11.63 -13.69 10.15
N PRO A 107 -11.93 -14.61 9.21
CA PRO A 107 -12.32 -14.23 7.86
C PRO A 107 -13.55 -13.31 7.90
N ALA A 108 -13.50 -12.23 7.14
CA ALA A 108 -14.64 -11.36 6.91
C ALA A 108 -15.58 -11.99 5.86
N ALA A 109 -16.84 -11.55 5.85
CA ALA A 109 -17.81 -11.95 4.83
C ALA A 109 -17.43 -11.45 3.42
N GLN A 110 -16.64 -10.39 3.34
CA GLN A 110 -16.20 -9.77 2.09
C GLN A 110 -14.71 -9.43 2.17
N THR A 111 -14.02 -9.68 1.07
CA THR A 111 -12.62 -9.32 0.87
C THR A 111 -12.45 -7.81 0.79
N THR A 112 -11.43 -7.27 1.48
CA THR A 112 -11.07 -5.85 1.40
C THR A 112 -9.85 -5.67 0.49
N TRP A 113 -10.01 -5.05 -0.67
CA TRP A 113 -8.93 -4.83 -1.64
C TRP A 113 -8.07 -3.61 -1.31
N LEU A 114 -6.74 -3.72 -1.49
CA LEU A 114 -5.81 -2.60 -1.33
C LEU A 114 -5.88 -1.64 -2.53
N HIS A 115 -5.99 -2.20 -3.74
CA HIS A 115 -6.04 -1.46 -5.00
C HIS A 115 -7.24 -1.92 -5.81
N THR A 116 -8.38 -1.23 -5.68
CA THR A 116 -9.58 -1.31 -6.56
C THR A 116 -10.44 -2.62 -6.39
N GLN A 117 -11.79 -2.70 -6.33
CA GLN A 117 -12.90 -2.25 -7.24
C GLN A 117 -14.31 -2.68 -6.70
N PRO A 118 -15.49 -2.19 -7.21
CA PRO A 118 -15.86 -1.82 -8.60
C PRO A 118 -15.83 -0.32 -8.92
N ALA A 119 -15.91 0.00 -10.20
CA ALA A 119 -16.06 1.35 -10.75
C ALA A 119 -17.00 2.22 -9.90
N GLY A 120 -16.42 3.17 -9.15
CA GLY A 120 -17.19 4.15 -8.38
C GLY A 120 -16.74 4.33 -6.93
N GLU A 121 -16.09 3.34 -6.31
CA GLU A 121 -15.68 3.46 -4.91
C GLU A 121 -14.22 3.89 -4.77
N ARG A 122 -14.04 5.08 -4.19
CA ARG A 122 -12.74 5.72 -3.94
C ARG A 122 -12.08 5.08 -2.71
N GLY A 123 -11.25 4.06 -2.91
CA GLY A 123 -10.26 3.64 -1.92
C GLY A 123 -8.97 4.46 -2.07
N PRO A 124 -8.34 4.94 -0.98
CA PRO A 124 -7.01 5.54 -1.10
C PRO A 124 -6.04 4.45 -1.58
N PRO A 125 -5.24 4.67 -2.63
CA PRO A 125 -4.05 3.86 -2.78
C PRO A 125 -3.21 4.13 -1.52
N ASN A 126 -2.54 3.11 -0.99
CA ASN A 126 -1.53 3.22 0.06
C ASN A 126 -2.02 2.95 1.50
N MET A 127 -2.90 1.96 1.69
CA MET A 127 -2.91 1.24 2.96
C MET A 127 -1.77 0.21 2.93
N PRO A 128 -0.82 0.25 3.88
CA PRO A 128 0.14 -0.84 4.03
C PRO A 128 -0.58 -2.16 4.28
N PHE A 129 -0.13 -3.22 3.63
CA PHE A 129 -0.66 -4.56 3.81
C PHE A 129 -0.43 -5.08 5.23
N GLY A 130 0.73 -4.80 5.81
CA GLY A 130 1.09 -5.33 7.12
C GLY A 130 2.36 -4.73 7.66
N ILE A 131 2.84 -5.31 8.76
CA ILE A 131 4.07 -4.95 9.42
C ILE A 131 4.96 -6.18 9.59
N ALA A 132 6.22 -6.06 9.20
CA ALA A 132 7.23 -7.08 9.37
C ALA A 132 7.65 -7.23 10.83
N LEU A 133 8.30 -8.34 11.18
CA LEU A 133 8.78 -8.57 12.55
C LEU A 133 9.80 -7.53 13.03
N ASN A 134 10.57 -6.93 12.11
CA ASN A 134 11.46 -5.81 12.42
C ASN A 134 10.73 -4.44 12.47
N GLY A 135 9.41 -4.42 12.34
CA GLY A 135 8.61 -3.20 12.49
C GLY A 135 8.54 -2.30 11.26
N VAL A 136 9.11 -2.72 10.12
CA VAL A 136 8.98 -2.05 8.82
C VAL A 136 7.68 -2.48 8.14
N LEU A 137 7.01 -1.55 7.45
CA LEU A 137 5.74 -1.82 6.79
C LEU A 137 5.91 -2.52 5.44
N PHE A 138 5.01 -3.46 5.14
CA PHE A 138 4.75 -3.96 3.81
C PHE A 138 3.77 -3.01 3.12
N ASP A 139 4.22 -2.24 2.15
CA ASP A 139 3.41 -1.25 1.45
C ASP A 139 3.58 -1.47 -0.05
N PRO A 140 2.72 -2.30 -0.66
CA PRO A 140 3.00 -2.79 -1.99
C PRO A 140 2.52 -1.81 -3.07
N GLY A 141 1.82 -0.75 -2.69
CA GLY A 141 1.18 0.20 -3.60
C GLY A 141 2.05 1.40 -3.92
N THR A 142 1.85 1.94 -5.12
CA THR A 142 2.49 3.20 -5.50
C THR A 142 1.46 4.32 -5.55
N ALA A 143 1.92 5.55 -5.28
CA ALA A 143 1.15 6.75 -5.59
C ALA A 143 1.26 7.18 -7.07
N GLU A 144 1.83 6.31 -7.94
CA GLU A 144 2.21 6.64 -9.31
C GLU A 144 1.16 6.20 -10.31
N PHE A 145 0.66 7.14 -11.10
CA PHE A 145 -0.35 6.87 -12.12
C PHE A 145 0.14 7.33 -13.48
N TRP A 146 -0.26 6.62 -14.53
CA TRP A 146 0.03 7.05 -15.90
C TRP A 146 -0.56 8.45 -16.15
N GLN A 147 0.29 9.37 -16.62
CA GLN A 147 0.02 10.81 -16.76
C GLN A 147 -0.40 11.53 -15.48
N GLY A 148 -0.22 10.91 -14.31
CA GLY A 148 -0.71 11.43 -13.04
C GLY A 148 -2.23 11.35 -12.88
N ASP A 149 -2.92 10.59 -13.73
CA ASP A 149 -4.38 10.55 -13.78
C ASP A 149 -4.95 9.36 -12.99
N ARG A 150 -5.40 9.64 -11.76
CA ARG A 150 -6.08 8.64 -10.90
C ARG A 150 -7.43 8.20 -11.46
N ALA A 151 -8.11 9.05 -12.23
CA ALA A 151 -9.43 8.73 -12.77
C ALA A 151 -9.33 7.70 -13.90
N LEU A 152 -8.22 7.69 -14.65
CA LEU A 152 -7.92 6.61 -15.61
C LEU A 152 -7.52 5.29 -14.95
N GLY A 153 -7.03 5.34 -13.70
CA GLY A 153 -6.81 4.16 -12.87
C GLY A 153 -5.60 3.29 -13.24
N TRP A 154 -4.74 3.72 -14.16
CA TRP A 154 -3.51 2.99 -14.52
C TRP A 154 -2.39 3.28 -13.51
N ASN A 155 -2.29 2.45 -12.48
CA ASN A 155 -1.32 2.55 -11.39
C ASN A 155 -0.09 1.69 -11.68
N TYR A 156 1.11 2.26 -11.57
CA TYR A 156 2.33 1.52 -11.81
C TYR A 156 2.58 0.48 -10.71
N GLU A 157 2.95 -0.73 -11.13
CA GLU A 157 3.44 -1.76 -10.22
C GLU A 157 4.85 -1.38 -9.76
N ALA A 158 5.07 -1.33 -8.45
CA ALA A 158 6.34 -0.91 -7.87
C ALA A 158 7.51 -1.78 -8.36
N LEU A 159 7.25 -3.08 -8.52
CA LEU A 159 8.23 -4.05 -8.99
C LEU A 159 8.21 -4.25 -10.50
N GLY A 160 7.35 -3.54 -11.25
CA GLY A 160 7.26 -3.64 -12.71
C GLY A 160 8.36 -2.86 -13.46
N GLY A 161 9.14 -2.04 -12.75
CA GLY A 161 10.32 -1.34 -13.27
C GLY A 161 10.07 -0.20 -14.27
N ALA A 162 8.82 0.02 -14.71
CA ALA A 162 8.45 1.09 -15.63
C ALA A 162 8.76 2.50 -15.08
N VAL A 163 8.65 2.68 -13.76
CA VAL A 163 9.00 3.92 -13.06
C VAL A 163 10.13 3.61 -12.06
N PRO A 164 11.28 4.31 -12.12
CA PRO A 164 12.38 4.06 -11.20
C PRO A 164 12.05 4.63 -9.81
N LEU A 165 11.74 3.75 -8.85
CA LEU A 165 11.43 4.11 -7.47
C LEU A 165 12.65 4.17 -6.53
N GLY A 166 13.82 3.77 -7.03
CA GLY A 166 15.08 3.72 -6.26
C GLY A 166 15.09 2.62 -5.20
N LEU A 167 14.50 1.46 -5.52
CA LEU A 167 14.41 0.31 -4.62
C LEU A 167 15.81 -0.24 -4.29
N ASP A 168 16.01 -0.69 -3.06
CA ASP A 168 17.23 -1.39 -2.64
C ASP A 168 17.11 -2.92 -2.76
N ALA A 169 18.16 -3.63 -2.33
CA ALA A 169 18.24 -5.09 -2.38
C ALA A 169 17.15 -5.84 -1.57
N SER A 170 16.46 -5.15 -0.65
CA SER A 170 15.30 -5.68 0.08
C SER A 170 13.97 -5.24 -0.56
N HIS A 171 14.00 -4.77 -1.81
CA HIS A 171 12.83 -4.24 -2.53
C HIS A 171 12.12 -3.13 -1.77
N ALA A 172 12.88 -2.33 -1.01
CA ALA A 172 12.34 -1.24 -0.23
C ALA A 172 12.80 0.11 -0.77
N HIS A 173 12.04 1.15 -0.43
CA HIS A 173 12.49 2.51 -0.61
C HIS A 173 11.90 3.43 0.46
N VAL A 174 12.21 4.72 0.34
CA VAL A 174 11.84 5.73 1.33
C VAL A 174 10.78 6.67 0.74
N GLN A 175 9.63 6.79 1.38
CA GLN A 175 8.62 7.79 0.98
C GLN A 175 8.94 9.18 1.59
N PRO A 176 8.30 10.27 1.12
CA PRO A 176 8.34 11.55 1.81
C PRO A 176 8.03 11.40 3.31
N GLY A 177 8.80 12.09 4.17
CA GLY A 177 8.73 11.91 5.63
C GLY A 177 9.61 10.78 6.17
N GLY A 178 10.45 10.18 5.32
CA GLY A 178 11.55 9.32 5.71
C GLY A 178 11.20 7.86 6.05
N VAL A 179 9.98 7.44 5.76
CA VAL A 179 9.53 6.08 6.08
C VAL A 179 10.11 5.08 5.07
N TYR A 180 11.02 4.23 5.53
CA TYR A 180 11.46 3.04 4.81
C TYR A 180 10.38 1.95 4.83
N HIS A 181 10.09 1.32 3.69
CA HIS A 181 9.03 0.30 3.56
C HIS A 181 9.28 -0.65 2.39
N TYR A 182 8.79 -1.88 2.50
CA TYR A 182 8.96 -2.94 1.49
C TYR A 182 7.85 -2.89 0.44
N HIS A 183 8.23 -2.90 -0.85
CA HIS A 183 7.33 -3.16 -1.98
C HIS A 183 7.36 -4.63 -2.43
N GLY A 184 8.38 -5.37 -2.03
CA GLY A 184 8.58 -6.77 -2.41
C GLY A 184 9.09 -7.65 -1.29
N LEU A 185 9.82 -8.71 -1.67
CA LEU A 185 10.43 -9.62 -0.72
C LEU A 185 11.49 -8.88 0.11
N PRO A 186 11.39 -8.84 1.45
CA PRO A 186 12.36 -8.19 2.31
C PRO A 186 13.60 -9.09 2.45
N THR A 187 14.38 -9.22 1.37
CA THR A 187 15.47 -10.20 1.20
C THR A 187 16.34 -10.34 2.44
N LEU A 188 16.88 -9.24 2.96
CA LEU A 188 17.80 -9.31 4.10
C LEU A 188 17.12 -9.67 5.42
N LEU A 189 15.84 -9.32 5.61
CA LEU A 189 15.06 -9.81 6.76
C LEU A 189 14.82 -11.32 6.64
N MET A 190 14.49 -11.82 5.44
CA MET A 190 14.31 -13.25 5.23
C MET A 190 15.60 -14.04 5.47
N ASP A 191 16.76 -13.49 5.08
CA ASP A 191 18.07 -14.07 5.36
C ASP A 191 18.34 -14.11 6.87
N GLN A 192 18.07 -13.02 7.59
CA GLN A 192 18.20 -12.95 9.06
C GLN A 192 17.30 -13.96 9.79
N LEU A 193 16.08 -14.17 9.28
CA LEU A 193 15.13 -15.13 9.84
C LEU A 193 15.42 -16.58 9.40
N GLY A 194 16.44 -16.81 8.57
CA GLY A 194 16.88 -18.14 8.18
C GLY A 194 15.93 -18.85 7.21
N LEU A 195 15.33 -18.13 6.26
CA LEU A 195 14.54 -18.76 5.21
C LEU A 195 15.38 -19.83 4.47
N ALA A 196 14.91 -21.08 4.47
CA ALA A 196 15.58 -22.20 3.82
C ALA A 196 14.67 -22.88 2.80
N ALA A 197 15.26 -23.53 1.79
CA ALA A 197 14.50 -24.16 0.70
C ALA A 197 13.76 -25.44 1.14
N ASP A 198 14.25 -26.10 2.19
CA ASP A 198 13.77 -27.38 2.73
C ASP A 198 12.97 -27.23 4.02
N GLN A 199 12.70 -26.00 4.46
CA GLN A 199 11.91 -25.70 5.67
C GLN A 199 10.69 -24.86 5.33
N HIS A 200 9.68 -24.93 6.21
CA HIS A 200 8.58 -23.98 6.16
C HIS A 200 9.14 -22.58 6.44
N SER A 201 8.62 -21.57 5.74
CA SER A 201 9.07 -20.21 5.98
C SER A 201 8.88 -19.80 7.43
N PRO A 202 9.82 -19.03 8.01
CA PRO A 202 9.58 -18.38 9.29
C PRO A 202 8.42 -17.38 9.13
N LEU A 203 7.73 -17.11 10.24
CA LEU A 203 6.83 -15.96 10.32
C LEU A 203 7.64 -14.69 10.02
N ILE A 204 7.18 -13.86 9.10
CA ILE A 204 7.89 -12.63 8.73
C ILE A 204 7.15 -11.36 9.13
N GLY A 205 5.88 -11.47 9.55
CA GLY A 205 5.09 -10.33 10.00
C GLY A 205 3.61 -10.65 10.19
N TRP A 206 2.83 -9.58 10.37
CA TRP A 206 1.39 -9.62 10.59
C TRP A 206 0.69 -8.67 9.62
N ALA A 207 -0.36 -9.16 8.97
CA ALA A 207 -1.22 -8.34 8.12
C ALA A 207 -2.05 -7.37 8.97
N ALA A 208 -2.54 -6.29 8.36
CA ALA A 208 -3.34 -5.28 9.05
C ALA A 208 -4.65 -5.85 9.65
N ASP A 209 -5.13 -7.00 9.16
CA ASP A 209 -6.28 -7.73 9.71
C ASP A 209 -5.91 -8.76 10.78
N GLY A 210 -4.63 -8.90 11.11
CA GLY A 210 -4.11 -9.75 12.18
C GLY A 210 -3.64 -11.14 11.75
N PHE A 211 -3.86 -11.56 10.49
CA PHE A 211 -3.37 -12.87 10.04
C PHE A 211 -1.84 -12.89 9.85
N PRO A 212 -1.18 -14.03 10.08
CA PRO A 212 0.26 -14.16 9.91
C PRO A 212 0.67 -14.05 8.43
N ILE A 213 1.86 -13.51 8.22
CA ILE A 213 2.51 -13.40 6.91
C ILE A 213 3.76 -14.28 6.89
N TYR A 214 3.85 -15.14 5.88
CA TYR A 214 5.03 -15.95 5.54
C TYR A 214 5.54 -15.55 4.14
N ALA A 215 6.68 -16.09 3.69
CA ALA A 215 7.21 -15.81 2.36
C ALA A 215 7.69 -17.07 1.63
N LEU A 216 7.23 -17.30 0.40
CA LEU A 216 7.69 -18.31 -0.54
C LEU A 216 7.40 -19.78 -0.22
N ARG A 217 7.64 -20.28 1.00
CA ARG A 217 7.62 -21.72 1.30
C ARG A 217 6.44 -22.12 2.17
N GLY A 218 5.92 -23.31 1.90
CA GLY A 218 4.96 -23.99 2.76
C GLY A 218 4.87 -25.48 2.43
N TYR A 219 4.08 -26.20 3.22
CA TYR A 219 3.81 -27.62 2.98
C TYR A 219 3.13 -27.85 1.62
N LYS A 220 3.48 -28.95 0.95
CA LYS A 220 2.85 -29.35 -0.33
C LYS A 220 1.36 -29.58 -0.15
N ASP A 221 0.99 -30.38 0.84
CA ASP A 221 -0.37 -30.44 1.37
C ASP A 221 -0.47 -29.41 2.50
N PRO A 222 -1.34 -28.38 2.40
CA PRO A 222 -1.48 -27.37 3.43
C PRO A 222 -1.92 -27.91 4.80
N GLN A 223 -2.41 -29.14 4.89
CA GLN A 223 -2.90 -29.74 6.14
C GLN A 223 -1.93 -30.78 6.73
N ASP A 224 -0.86 -31.15 6.03
CA ASP A 224 0.06 -32.20 6.46
C ASP A 224 1.51 -31.70 6.53
N PRO A 225 2.09 -31.57 7.74
CA PRO A 225 3.46 -31.13 7.90
C PRO A 225 4.50 -32.14 7.38
N ALA A 226 4.10 -33.41 7.17
CA ALA A 226 4.96 -34.45 6.61
C ALA A 226 4.95 -34.49 5.06
N SER A 227 4.11 -33.69 4.40
CA SER A 227 3.97 -33.67 2.94
C SER A 227 5.18 -33.11 2.18
N GLY A 228 6.17 -32.60 2.91
CA GLY A 228 7.35 -31.94 2.38
C GLY A 228 7.08 -30.51 1.93
N MET A 229 8.14 -29.82 1.48
CA MET A 229 8.10 -28.40 1.12
C MET A 229 7.85 -28.15 -0.37
N LYS A 230 7.27 -26.99 -0.67
CA LYS A 230 7.28 -26.38 -2.00
C LYS A 230 7.37 -24.86 -1.93
N THR A 231 7.80 -24.25 -3.03
CA THR A 231 7.51 -22.83 -3.27
C THR A 231 6.03 -22.69 -3.60
N LEU A 232 5.32 -21.84 -2.86
CA LEU A 232 3.93 -21.49 -3.12
C LEU A 232 3.86 -20.42 -4.20
N ARG A 233 2.98 -20.66 -5.17
CA ARG A 233 2.75 -19.77 -6.31
C ARG A 233 1.47 -18.98 -6.13
N SER A 234 1.50 -17.72 -6.58
CA SER A 234 0.28 -16.94 -6.73
C SER A 234 -0.61 -17.53 -7.81
N SER A 235 -1.92 -17.30 -7.69
CA SER A 235 -2.92 -17.64 -8.71
C SER A 235 -3.22 -16.49 -9.67
N TYR A 236 -2.36 -15.47 -9.72
CA TYR A 236 -2.46 -14.39 -10.69
C TYR A 236 -1.57 -14.63 -11.90
N ASP A 237 -1.96 -14.05 -13.03
CA ASP A 237 -1.18 -14.04 -14.26
C ASP A 237 -1.41 -12.73 -15.02
N LEU A 238 -0.57 -12.43 -16.01
CA LEU A 238 -0.79 -11.34 -16.94
C LEU A 238 -2.03 -11.62 -17.79
N LYS A 239 -2.85 -10.59 -17.99
CA LYS A 239 -3.94 -10.66 -18.98
C LYS A 239 -3.34 -10.84 -20.37
N PRO A 240 -3.97 -11.64 -21.25
CA PRO A 240 -3.54 -11.69 -22.64
C PRO A 240 -3.83 -10.35 -23.36
N GLY A 241 -3.13 -10.12 -24.47
CA GLY A 241 -3.42 -9.02 -25.39
C GLY A 241 -2.97 -7.63 -24.91
N GLU A 242 -3.68 -6.61 -25.39
CA GLU A 242 -3.26 -5.20 -25.32
C GLU A 242 -4.14 -4.38 -24.38
N ARG A 243 -3.54 -3.37 -23.75
CA ARG A 243 -4.24 -2.34 -22.99
C ARG A 243 -5.01 -1.40 -23.93
N PRO A 244 -6.10 -0.76 -23.47
CA PRO A 244 -6.74 0.35 -24.16
C PRO A 244 -5.73 1.44 -24.55
N ARG A 245 -5.87 1.97 -25.78
CA ARG A 245 -5.05 3.08 -26.29
C ARG A 245 -5.52 4.44 -25.74
N PRO A 246 -4.67 5.49 -25.82
CA PRO A 246 -5.08 6.84 -25.42
C PRO A 246 -6.35 7.29 -26.19
N PRO A 247 -7.28 8.02 -25.54
CA PRO A 247 -7.17 8.58 -24.19
C PRO A 247 -7.62 7.63 -23.07
N LYS A 248 -8.07 6.40 -23.38
CA LYS A 248 -8.65 5.47 -22.39
C LYS A 248 -7.63 4.65 -21.61
N GLY A 249 -6.37 4.63 -22.04
CA GLY A 249 -5.29 3.94 -21.36
C GLY A 249 -3.94 4.14 -22.05
N PRO A 250 -2.87 3.53 -21.50
CA PRO A 250 -1.50 3.69 -21.99
C PRO A 250 -1.26 3.03 -23.36
N GLY A 251 -2.03 1.99 -23.72
CA GLY A 251 -1.72 1.08 -24.83
C GLY A 251 -0.54 0.17 -24.54
N GLY A 252 -0.19 -0.69 -25.50
CA GLY A 252 0.84 -1.71 -25.35
C GLY A 252 0.32 -3.01 -24.70
N PRO A 253 1.12 -4.08 -24.72
CA PRO A 253 0.74 -5.36 -24.14
C PRO A 253 0.61 -5.27 -22.62
N HIS A 254 -0.19 -6.15 -22.01
CA HIS A 254 -0.13 -6.33 -20.56
C HIS A 254 1.20 -7.03 -20.20
N ASP A 255 2.16 -6.27 -19.69
CA ASP A 255 3.52 -6.76 -19.42
C ASP A 255 3.95 -6.62 -17.95
N GLY A 256 3.05 -6.14 -17.08
CA GLY A 256 3.29 -5.98 -15.66
C GLY A 256 3.78 -4.59 -15.25
N ALA A 257 3.84 -3.62 -16.19
CA ALA A 257 4.11 -2.22 -15.85
C ALA A 257 3.06 -1.63 -14.89
N PHE A 258 1.80 -2.11 -14.99
CA PHE A 258 0.68 -1.63 -14.21
C PHE A 258 0.06 -2.75 -13.38
N VAL A 259 -0.44 -2.42 -12.20
CA VAL A 259 -1.24 -3.34 -11.36
C VAL A 259 -2.43 -3.90 -12.14
N GLN A 260 -3.02 -3.08 -13.01
CA GLN A 260 -4.15 -3.44 -13.84
C GLN A 260 -3.81 -4.44 -14.96
N ASP A 261 -2.55 -4.87 -15.11
CA ASP A 261 -2.18 -5.87 -16.10
C ASP A 261 -2.49 -7.30 -15.69
N TYR A 262 -2.66 -7.52 -14.38
CA TYR A 262 -2.83 -8.86 -13.83
C TYR A 262 -4.31 -9.24 -13.69
N VAL A 263 -4.57 -10.53 -13.70
CA VAL A 263 -5.89 -11.14 -13.48
C VAL A 263 -5.77 -12.35 -12.57
N PHE A 264 -6.72 -12.52 -11.65
CA PHE A 264 -6.81 -13.71 -10.81
C PHE A 264 -7.40 -14.87 -11.61
N ILE A 265 -6.78 -16.04 -11.51
CA ILE A 265 -7.22 -17.29 -12.13
C ILE A 265 -7.31 -18.36 -11.04
N ALA A 266 -8.52 -18.65 -10.58
CA ALA A 266 -8.75 -19.62 -9.51
C ALA A 266 -8.09 -20.98 -9.82
N GLY A 267 -7.24 -21.46 -8.90
CA GLY A 267 -6.54 -22.74 -9.03
C GLY A 267 -5.32 -22.73 -9.96
N HIS A 268 -4.89 -21.58 -10.48
CA HIS A 268 -3.68 -21.47 -11.30
C HIS A 268 -2.40 -21.70 -10.48
N GLY A 269 -2.38 -21.19 -9.25
CA GLY A 269 -1.32 -21.37 -8.27
C GLY A 269 -1.81 -22.10 -7.03
N ASP A 270 -1.13 -21.85 -5.91
CA ASP A 270 -1.39 -22.48 -4.61
C ASP A 270 -2.24 -21.61 -3.67
N LEU A 271 -2.42 -20.34 -4.03
CA LEU A 271 -2.96 -19.29 -3.17
C LEU A 271 -4.27 -18.73 -3.73
N ASP A 272 -5.13 -18.24 -2.85
CA ASP A 272 -6.41 -17.62 -3.19
C ASP A 272 -6.26 -16.19 -3.73
N GLU A 273 -7.38 -15.50 -3.94
CA GLU A 273 -7.43 -14.13 -4.46
C GLU A 273 -6.80 -13.08 -3.52
N CYS A 274 -6.62 -13.41 -2.24
CA CYS A 274 -5.90 -12.58 -1.29
C CYS A 274 -4.42 -12.99 -1.17
N ASN A 275 -3.93 -13.87 -2.05
CA ASN A 275 -2.60 -14.45 -2.01
C ASN A 275 -2.31 -15.16 -0.67
N GLY A 276 -3.33 -15.83 -0.12
CA GLY A 276 -3.23 -16.62 1.10
C GLY A 276 -3.85 -18.00 0.96
N ARG A 277 -3.77 -18.80 2.01
CA ARG A 277 -4.46 -20.10 2.14
C ARG A 277 -4.63 -20.49 3.60
N PHE A 278 -5.59 -21.36 3.89
CA PHE A 278 -5.66 -22.04 5.19
C PHE A 278 -4.64 -23.18 5.21
N CYS A 279 -3.76 -23.21 6.20
CA CYS A 279 -2.75 -24.25 6.35
C CYS A 279 -2.27 -24.41 7.79
N VAL A 280 -1.69 -25.57 8.11
CA VAL A 280 -0.86 -25.73 9.31
C VAL A 280 0.51 -25.09 9.08
N THR A 281 1.07 -24.51 10.13
CA THR A 281 2.44 -23.95 10.13
C THR A 281 3.14 -24.35 11.43
N PRO A 282 4.48 -24.19 11.54
CA PRO A 282 5.18 -24.41 12.80
C PRO A 282 4.59 -23.59 13.97
N ASP A 283 4.19 -22.33 13.71
CA ASP A 283 3.61 -21.43 14.71
C ASP A 283 2.13 -21.75 15.01
N PHE A 284 1.41 -22.29 14.02
CA PHE A 284 -0.02 -22.60 14.08
C PHE A 284 -0.30 -24.05 13.69
N PRO A 285 0.05 -25.04 14.54
CA PRO A 285 -0.08 -26.46 14.22
C PRO A 285 -1.54 -26.94 14.13
N ARG A 286 -2.49 -26.15 14.63
CA ARG A 286 -3.94 -26.42 14.49
C ARG A 286 -4.56 -25.81 13.23
N GLY A 287 -3.76 -25.16 12.40
CA GLY A 287 -4.22 -24.47 11.20
C GLY A 287 -4.56 -23.00 11.44
N VAL A 288 -4.26 -22.18 10.44
CA VAL A 288 -4.57 -20.75 10.38
C VAL A 288 -4.72 -20.36 8.92
N TYR A 289 -5.52 -19.34 8.63
CA TYR A 289 -5.40 -18.66 7.35
C TYR A 289 -4.14 -17.79 7.37
N ALA A 290 -3.25 -17.97 6.39
CA ALA A 290 -1.99 -17.25 6.32
C ALA A 290 -1.80 -16.62 4.94
N TYR A 291 -1.20 -15.44 4.94
CA TYR A 291 -0.75 -14.79 3.71
C TYR A 291 0.66 -15.21 3.35
N PHE A 292 0.96 -15.21 2.06
CA PHE A 292 2.28 -15.52 1.56
C PHE A 292 2.78 -14.41 0.65
N LEU A 293 4.01 -13.95 0.89
CA LEU A 293 4.76 -13.23 -0.13
C LEU A 293 5.23 -14.22 -1.19
N THR A 294 5.15 -13.85 -2.47
CA THR A 294 5.49 -14.73 -3.59
C THR A 294 6.63 -14.18 -4.43
N ALA A 295 7.29 -15.05 -5.21
CA ALA A 295 8.32 -14.62 -6.16
C ALA A 295 7.72 -13.88 -7.37
N GLU A 296 6.49 -14.23 -7.73
CA GLU A 296 5.72 -13.65 -8.83
C GLU A 296 4.59 -12.75 -8.28
N TRP A 297 3.99 -11.97 -9.16
CA TRP A 297 2.94 -11.03 -8.78
C TRP A 297 1.69 -11.76 -8.23
N PRO A 298 1.06 -11.23 -7.17
CA PRO A 298 1.51 -10.10 -6.38
C PRO A 298 2.55 -10.54 -5.36
N VAL A 299 3.74 -9.91 -5.36
CA VAL A 299 4.81 -10.26 -4.42
C VAL A 299 4.38 -10.05 -2.98
N ILE A 300 3.69 -8.94 -2.72
CA ILE A 300 2.97 -8.69 -1.46
C ILE A 300 1.46 -8.70 -1.78
N PRO A 301 0.63 -9.38 -0.98
CA PRO A 301 -0.81 -9.47 -1.18
C PRO A 301 -1.51 -8.13 -1.47
N ARG A 302 -2.59 -8.20 -2.26
CA ARG A 302 -3.39 -7.05 -2.70
C ARG A 302 -4.79 -6.99 -2.07
N ALA A 303 -5.09 -7.87 -1.12
CA ALA A 303 -6.35 -7.87 -0.42
C ALA A 303 -6.26 -8.52 0.97
N PHE A 304 -7.24 -8.20 1.81
CA PHE A 304 -7.44 -8.77 3.13
C PHE A 304 -8.63 -9.73 3.14
N ARG A 305 -8.38 -10.93 3.64
CA ARG A 305 -9.36 -11.94 4.03
C ARG A 305 -10.13 -11.57 5.30
N GLY A 306 -9.51 -10.86 6.24
CA GLY A 306 -10.16 -10.33 7.44
C GLY A 306 -10.53 -8.86 7.31
N THR A 307 -10.83 -8.22 8.44
CA THR A 307 -11.10 -6.77 8.51
C THR A 307 -9.83 -6.04 8.94
N PRO A 308 -9.19 -5.25 8.07
CA PRO A 308 -7.92 -4.59 8.39
C PRO A 308 -8.11 -3.40 9.33
N VAL A 309 -7.13 -3.16 10.20
CA VAL A 309 -6.98 -1.87 10.89
C VAL A 309 -6.18 -0.88 10.03
N VAL A 310 -6.32 0.40 10.31
CA VAL A 310 -5.59 1.45 9.59
C VAL A 310 -4.16 1.59 10.14
N LEU A 311 -3.17 1.12 9.36
CA LEU A 311 -1.74 1.25 9.72
C LEU A 311 -1.15 2.63 9.41
N ARG A 312 -1.85 3.47 8.62
CA ARG A 312 -1.50 4.88 8.37
C ARG A 312 -2.76 5.75 8.37
N GLY A 313 -2.97 6.56 9.41
CA GLY A 313 -4.12 7.48 9.55
C GLY A 313 -3.74 8.96 9.30
N ALA A 314 -4.75 9.83 9.15
CA ALA A 314 -4.64 11.28 8.87
C ALA A 314 -3.94 12.14 9.96
N GLY A 315 -3.22 11.50 10.88
CA GLY A 315 -2.35 12.12 11.89
C GLY A 315 -1.00 11.41 12.04
N GLY A 316 -0.62 10.51 11.10
CA GLY A 316 0.74 9.96 11.02
C GLY A 316 1.74 10.98 10.45
N PRO A 317 3.06 10.81 10.66
CA PRO A 317 4.06 11.89 10.62
C PRO A 317 4.43 12.47 9.24
N GLY A 318 3.56 12.34 8.23
CA GLY A 318 3.79 12.84 6.87
C GLY A 318 2.96 14.07 6.47
N GLY A 319 2.05 14.55 7.33
CA GLY A 319 1.32 15.79 7.09
C GLY A 319 2.01 16.98 7.77
N PRO A 320 2.24 18.13 7.11
CA PRO A 320 2.63 19.33 7.82
C PRO A 320 1.48 19.66 8.78
N GLY A 321 1.67 19.34 10.06
CA GLY A 321 0.76 19.70 11.12
C GLY A 321 0.59 21.22 11.07
N ARG A 322 -0.61 21.68 10.72
CA ARG A 322 -0.99 23.07 10.93
C ARG A 322 -1.07 23.28 12.44
N GLY A 323 0.07 23.54 13.06
CA GLY A 323 0.13 24.11 14.39
C GLY A 323 -0.63 25.44 14.34
N LYS A 324 -1.81 25.47 14.95
CA LYS A 324 -2.46 26.73 15.32
C LYS A 324 -1.61 27.36 16.40
N GLY A 325 -0.59 28.11 16.00
CA GLY A 325 0.12 29.01 16.88
C GLY A 325 -0.85 30.08 17.36
N SER A 326 -1.31 29.97 18.60
CA SER A 326 -1.89 31.08 19.34
C SER A 326 -0.81 32.14 19.50
N ARG A 327 -0.95 33.27 18.80
CA ARG A 327 -0.17 34.48 19.06
C ARG A 327 -0.52 35.01 20.46
N PRO A 328 0.45 35.30 21.33
CA PRO A 328 0.20 36.12 22.50
C PRO A 328 -0.09 37.56 22.05
N ARG A 329 -1.10 38.18 22.66
CA ARG A 329 -1.25 39.63 22.73
C ARG A 329 -0.43 40.15 23.91
#